data_AF-A0A6A4GFX2-F1
#
_entry.id   AF-A0A6A4GFX2-F1
#
_cell.length_a   1.000
_cell.length_b   1.000
_cell.length_c   1.000
_cell.angle_alpha   90.00
_cell.angle_beta   90.00
_cell.angle_gamma   90.00
#
_symmetry.space_group_name_H-M   'P 1'
#
loop_
_entity.id
_entity.type
_entity.pdbx_description
1 polymer ?
#
loop_
_entity_poly.entity_id
_entity_poly.type
_entity_poly.pdbx_seq_one_letter_code
_entity_poly.pdbx_strand_id
1 'polypeptide(L)'
;MELDLEAAIFDKGHEPDCIWSYDNMCSLTPNISQRWHKYHKRFAYQIDKSWWLIPACHVENHGPGCVPLYCYVYKPCTSHFHAETAEYGWAVFNGVGPSVLQMNPGHRIDTLVIHYGDWNWRKTVGLGM
;
A
#
# COMPACT_ATOMS: atom_id res chain seq x y z
N MET A 1 -17.38 -17.25 4.78
CA MET A 1 -16.03 -17.59 5.27
C MET A 1 -16.03 -17.18 6.72
N GLU A 2 -16.14 -18.15 7.62
CA GLU A 2 -16.12 -17.90 9.06
C GLU A 2 -14.72 -17.39 9.41
N LEU A 3 -14.64 -16.19 10.00
CA LEU A 3 -13.37 -15.60 10.38
C LEU A 3 -12.93 -16.27 11.67
N ASP A 4 -11.80 -16.97 11.61
CA ASP A 4 -11.13 -17.47 12.78
C ASP A 4 -10.51 -16.30 13.56
N LEU A 5 -11.31 -15.73 14.47
CA LEU A 5 -10.91 -14.63 15.34
C LEU A 5 -9.85 -15.03 16.37
N GLU A 6 -9.61 -16.33 16.58
CA GLU A 6 -8.54 -16.84 17.44
C GLU A 6 -7.17 -16.82 16.73
N ALA A 7 -7.13 -16.63 15.40
CA ALA A 7 -5.91 -16.84 14.62
C ALA A 7 -4.83 -15.76 14.77
N ALA A 8 -5.13 -14.50 15.14
CA ALA A 8 -4.09 -13.48 15.31
C ALA A 8 -4.62 -12.13 15.84
N ILE A 9 -5.27 -12.07 17.02
CA ILE A 9 -5.60 -10.74 17.59
C ILE A 9 -4.30 -9.97 17.93
N PHE A 10 -3.21 -10.70 18.20
CA PHE A 10 -1.87 -10.13 18.34
C PHE A 10 -0.84 -11.13 17.79
N ASP A 11 -0.29 -10.83 16.61
CA ASP A 11 0.94 -11.50 16.16
C ASP A 11 2.00 -11.36 17.26
N LYS A 12 2.68 -12.44 17.64
CA LYS A 12 3.61 -12.47 18.77
C LYS A 12 4.88 -11.65 18.47
N GLY A 13 4.78 -10.32 18.48
CA GLY A 13 5.89 -9.36 18.57
C GLY A 13 7.08 -9.55 17.64
N HIS A 14 6.94 -10.28 16.53
CA HIS A 14 8.02 -10.48 15.58
C HIS A 14 7.98 -9.33 14.57
N GLU A 15 9.10 -8.65 14.40
CA GLU A 15 9.24 -7.61 13.39
C GLU A 15 9.14 -8.25 11.99
N PRO A 16 8.22 -7.79 11.12
CA PRO A 16 8.14 -8.31 9.76
C PRO A 16 9.35 -7.88 8.93
N ASP A 17 9.91 -8.80 8.13
CA ASP A 17 10.98 -8.49 7.18
C ASP A 17 10.52 -7.47 6.12
N CYS A 18 9.22 -7.45 5.82
CA CYS A 18 8.62 -6.50 4.89
C CYS A 18 7.14 -6.24 5.20
N ILE A 19 6.70 -5.00 5.00
CA ILE A 19 5.30 -4.58 5.15
C ILE A 19 4.82 -4.05 3.81
N TRP A 20 3.70 -4.59 3.32
CA TRP A 20 3.06 -4.14 2.08
C TRP A 20 1.67 -3.60 2.40
N SER A 21 1.35 -2.44 1.84
CA SER A 21 0.03 -1.84 1.94
C SER A 21 -0.55 -1.61 0.56
N TYR A 22 -1.80 -2.02 0.36
CA TYR A 22 -2.57 -1.72 -0.83
C TYR A 22 -4.06 -1.83 -0.55
N ASP A 23 -4.89 -1.07 -1.26
CA ASP A 23 -6.31 -0.93 -0.95
C ASP A 23 -7.04 -2.26 -0.98
N ASN A 24 -6.74 -3.10 -1.98
CA ASN A 24 -7.45 -4.37 -2.18
C ASN A 24 -6.72 -5.59 -1.62
N MET A 25 -5.82 -5.40 -0.65
CA MET A 25 -4.91 -6.44 -0.19
C MET A 25 -5.65 -7.72 0.25
N CYS A 26 -6.82 -7.62 0.87
CA CYS A 26 -7.66 -8.76 1.27
C CYS A 26 -8.07 -9.69 0.12
N SER A 27 -8.14 -9.19 -1.11
CA SER A 27 -8.44 -9.98 -2.31
C SER A 27 -7.20 -10.67 -2.89
N LEU A 28 -6.02 -10.10 -2.64
CA LEU A 28 -4.74 -10.56 -3.18
C LEU A 28 -4.06 -11.59 -2.26
N THR A 29 -4.06 -11.33 -0.96
CA THR A 29 -3.37 -12.16 0.05
C THR A 29 -3.72 -13.64 0.02
N PRO A 30 -4.97 -14.09 -0.26
CA PRO A 30 -5.28 -15.52 -0.17
C PRO A 30 -4.46 -16.37 -1.14
N ASN A 31 -4.00 -15.77 -2.25
CA ASN A 31 -3.27 -16.48 -3.31
C ASN A 31 -1.83 -15.99 -3.49
N ILE A 32 -1.38 -14.97 -2.74
CA ILE A 32 -0.11 -14.29 -3.02
C ILE A 32 1.08 -15.22 -2.80
N SER A 33 1.15 -15.92 -1.67
CA SER A 33 2.22 -16.88 -1.38
C SER A 33 2.26 -17.99 -2.42
N GLN A 34 1.13 -18.64 -2.71
CA GLN A 34 1.05 -19.70 -3.72
C GLN A 34 1.53 -19.24 -5.12
N ARG A 35 1.13 -18.04 -5.55
CA ARG A 35 1.54 -17.47 -6.84
C ARG A 35 3.03 -17.17 -6.90
N TRP A 36 3.61 -16.62 -5.83
CA TRP A 36 5.04 -16.33 -5.79
C TRP A 36 5.88 -17.61 -5.75
N HIS A 37 5.47 -18.63 -4.99
CA HIS A 37 6.14 -19.94 -5.02
C HIS A 37 6.07 -20.60 -6.40
N LYS A 38 5.01 -20.35 -7.18
CA LYS A 38 4.87 -20.89 -8.53
C LYS A 38 5.72 -20.14 -9.56
N TYR A 39 5.63 -18.81 -9.60
CA TYR A 39 6.16 -18.00 -10.70
C TYR A 39 7.39 -17.16 -10.34
N HIS A 40 7.62 -16.88 -9.06
CA HIS A 40 8.66 -15.98 -8.56
C HIS A 40 9.48 -16.61 -7.42
N LYS A 41 9.88 -17.89 -7.60
CA LYS A 41 10.55 -18.72 -6.59
C LYS A 41 11.70 -18.03 -5.86
N ARG A 42 12.52 -17.24 -6.57
CA ARG A 42 13.65 -16.50 -6.00
C ARG A 42 13.22 -15.53 -4.88
N PHE A 43 12.01 -15.01 -4.93
CA PHE A 43 11.50 -13.97 -4.02
C PHE A 43 10.36 -14.47 -3.13
N ALA A 44 9.95 -15.73 -3.26
CA ALA A 44 8.83 -16.27 -2.50
C ALA A 44 9.06 -16.22 -0.98
N TYR A 45 10.31 -16.40 -0.53
CA TYR A 45 10.69 -16.27 0.88
C TYR A 45 10.39 -14.88 1.47
N GLN A 46 10.39 -13.82 0.65
CA GLN A 46 10.07 -12.47 1.14
C GLN A 46 8.58 -12.36 1.42
N ILE A 47 7.75 -12.94 0.56
CA ILE A 47 6.29 -12.95 0.68
C ILE A 47 5.84 -13.72 1.91
N ASP A 48 6.47 -14.87 2.20
CA ASP A 48 6.11 -15.69 3.37
C ASP A 48 6.39 -14.99 4.70
N LYS A 49 7.32 -14.03 4.71
CA LYS A 49 7.68 -13.21 5.87
C LYS A 49 7.10 -11.80 5.84
N SER A 50 6.26 -11.53 4.85
CA SER A 50 5.67 -10.22 4.64
C SER A 50 4.37 -10.09 5.40
N TRP A 51 4.08 -8.86 5.83
CA TRP A 51 2.77 -8.49 6.33
C TRP A 51 2.00 -7.68 5.31
N TRP A 52 0.68 -7.80 5.43
CA TRP A 52 -0.28 -7.27 4.48
C TRP A 52 -1.18 -6.32 5.21
N LEU A 53 -1.23 -5.08 4.73
CA LEU A 53 -2.03 -4.02 5.31
C LEU A 53 -2.97 -3.42 4.27
N ILE A 54 -4.07 -2.84 4.76
CA ILE A 54 -4.94 -1.97 3.98
C ILE A 54 -4.87 -0.58 4.64
N PRO A 55 -4.76 0.52 3.87
CA PRO A 55 -4.79 1.87 4.42
C PRO A 55 -5.98 2.11 5.37
N ALA A 56 -5.78 2.95 6.39
CA ALA A 56 -6.79 3.12 7.45
C ALA A 56 -8.13 3.64 6.91
N CYS A 57 -8.09 4.57 5.95
CA CYS A 57 -9.32 5.07 5.32
C CYS A 57 -10.03 3.99 4.51
N HIS A 58 -9.29 3.07 3.90
CA HIS A 58 -9.86 2.07 3.00
C HIS A 58 -10.37 0.83 3.73
N VAL A 59 -9.69 0.39 4.79
CA VAL A 59 -10.02 -0.88 5.47
C VAL A 59 -11.44 -0.92 6.06
N GLU A 60 -11.98 0.23 6.44
CA GLU A 60 -13.35 0.37 6.96
C GLU A 60 -14.43 0.05 5.90
N ASN A 61 -14.10 0.18 4.61
CA ASN A 61 -15.02 -0.06 3.51
C ASN A 61 -14.96 -1.51 2.97
N HIS A 62 -14.26 -2.40 3.68
CA HIS A 62 -14.06 -3.79 3.29
C HIS A 62 -15.01 -4.75 4.03
N GLY A 63 -15.00 -6.02 3.62
CA GLY A 63 -15.84 -7.06 4.21
C GLY A 63 -15.56 -7.27 5.71
N PRO A 64 -16.53 -7.86 6.44
CA PRO A 64 -16.35 -8.19 7.85
C PRO A 64 -15.05 -8.97 8.04
N GLY A 65 -14.28 -8.64 9.07
CA GLY A 65 -12.97 -9.24 9.37
C GLY A 65 -11.76 -8.58 8.72
N CYS A 66 -11.92 -7.66 7.77
CA CYS A 66 -10.77 -6.99 7.17
C CYS A 66 -10.06 -6.06 8.16
N VAL A 67 -10.82 -5.33 8.97
CA VAL A 67 -10.28 -4.43 10.01
C VAL A 67 -9.31 -5.15 10.96
N PRO A 68 -9.68 -6.24 11.66
CA PRO A 68 -8.75 -6.93 12.55
C PRO A 68 -7.58 -7.61 11.83
N LEU A 69 -7.73 -8.01 10.56
CA LEU A 69 -6.69 -8.71 9.81
C LEU A 69 -5.66 -7.79 9.14
N TYR A 70 -6.10 -6.63 8.65
CA TYR A 70 -5.32 -5.76 7.75
C TYR A 70 -5.13 -4.33 8.27
N CYS A 71 -5.83 -3.91 9.32
CA CYS A 71 -5.60 -2.58 9.88
C CYS A 71 -4.29 -2.57 10.70
N TYR A 72 -3.43 -1.60 10.40
CA TYR A 72 -2.11 -1.47 11.03
C TYR A 72 -2.20 -1.30 12.56
N VAL A 73 -3.30 -0.76 13.10
CA VAL A 73 -3.48 -0.61 14.56
C VAL A 73 -3.49 -1.94 15.31
N TYR A 74 -3.80 -3.04 14.62
CA TYR A 74 -3.78 -4.40 15.16
C TYR A 74 -2.53 -5.19 14.73
N LYS A 75 -1.55 -4.54 14.09
CA LYS A 75 -0.32 -5.16 13.60
C LYS A 75 0.90 -4.62 14.38
N PRO A 76 1.49 -5.42 15.29
CA PRO A 76 2.59 -4.96 16.16
C PRO A 76 3.84 -4.61 15.35
N CYS A 77 4.74 -3.76 15.84
CA CYS A 77 5.94 -3.38 15.09
C CYS A 77 5.65 -2.67 13.73
N THR A 78 4.43 -2.19 13.51
CA THR A 78 4.10 -1.28 12.41
C THR A 78 4.03 0.16 12.91
N SER A 79 4.52 1.11 12.13
CA SER A 79 4.31 2.53 12.42
C SER A 79 2.86 2.92 12.14
N HIS A 80 2.31 3.84 12.94
CA HIS A 80 1.02 4.45 12.63
C HIS A 80 1.13 5.20 11.32
N PHE A 81 0.49 4.68 10.27
CA PHE A 81 0.51 5.25 8.95
C PHE A 81 -0.88 5.15 8.34
N HIS A 82 -1.48 6.31 8.05
CA HIS A 82 -2.78 6.37 7.42
C HIS A 82 -2.76 5.73 6.01
N ALA A 83 -1.60 5.73 5.36
CA ALA A 83 -1.35 5.25 3.99
C ALA A 83 -2.09 5.95 2.85
N GLU A 84 -3.12 6.74 3.13
CA GLU A 84 -3.81 7.61 2.17
C GLU A 84 -2.92 8.73 1.59
N THR A 85 -1.88 9.15 2.32
CA THR A 85 -1.05 10.29 1.90
C THR A 85 -0.31 10.03 0.57
N ALA A 86 -0.10 8.77 0.20
CA ALA A 86 0.43 8.41 -1.11
C ALA A 86 -0.55 8.75 -2.25
N GLU A 87 -1.85 8.77 -1.96
CA GLU A 87 -2.95 8.95 -2.91
C GLU A 87 -3.48 10.38 -2.96
N TYR A 88 -3.17 11.22 -1.96
CA TYR A 88 -3.53 12.64 -1.96
C TYR A 88 -3.09 13.39 -3.22
N GLY A 89 -2.01 12.95 -3.86
CA GLY A 89 -1.57 13.50 -5.14
C GLY A 89 -2.58 13.28 -6.27
N TRP A 90 -3.38 12.22 -6.23
CA TRP A 90 -4.34 11.89 -7.29
C TRP A 90 -5.36 13.00 -7.53
N ALA A 91 -5.83 13.68 -6.48
CA ALA A 91 -6.74 14.81 -6.64
C ALA A 91 -6.14 15.93 -7.52
N VAL A 92 -4.83 16.16 -7.40
CA VAL A 92 -4.09 17.14 -8.20
C VAL A 92 -3.78 16.59 -9.59
N PHE A 93 -3.32 15.34 -9.69
CA PHE A 93 -2.90 14.74 -10.95
C PHE A 93 -4.08 14.34 -11.87
N ASN A 94 -5.28 14.17 -11.33
CA ASN A 94 -6.49 13.99 -12.13
C ASN A 94 -6.71 15.18 -13.07
N GLY A 95 -6.30 16.39 -12.69
CA GLY A 95 -6.31 17.57 -13.57
C GLY A 95 -5.23 17.55 -14.66
N VAL A 96 -4.12 16.83 -14.42
CA VAL A 96 -3.03 16.65 -15.40
C VAL A 96 -3.37 15.53 -16.41
N GLY A 97 -4.20 14.56 -16.01
CA GLY A 97 -4.60 13.43 -16.85
C GLY A 97 -5.01 13.82 -18.28
N PRO A 98 -5.96 14.74 -18.49
CA PRO A 98 -6.38 15.17 -19.82
C PRO A 98 -5.26 15.76 -20.69
N SER A 99 -4.30 16.48 -20.10
CA SER A 99 -3.22 17.11 -20.87
C SER A 99 -2.19 16.08 -21.34
N VAL A 100 -1.84 15.11 -20.49
CA VAL A 100 -0.85 14.08 -20.83
C VAL A 100 -1.36 13.03 -21.83
N LEU A 101 -2.68 12.92 -22.02
CA LEU A 101 -3.27 12.03 -23.03
C LEU A 101 -2.93 12.44 -24.47
N GLN A 102 -2.71 13.73 -24.71
CA GLN A 102 -2.38 14.26 -26.04
C GLN A 102 -0.86 14.30 -26.31
N MET A 103 -0.06 13.90 -25.32
CA MET A 103 1.40 13.93 -25.42
C MET A 103 1.96 12.65 -26.02
N ASN A 104 3.11 12.75 -26.68
CA ASN A 104 3.89 11.56 -27.05
C ASN A 104 4.34 10.81 -25.77
N PRO A 105 4.69 9.51 -25.86
CA PRO A 105 5.02 8.70 -24.69
C PRO A 105 6.15 9.27 -23.82
N GLY A 106 7.19 9.85 -24.43
CA GLY A 106 8.32 10.45 -23.69
C GLY A 106 7.88 11.69 -22.91
N HIS A 107 7.26 12.65 -23.60
CA HIS A 107 6.77 13.88 -22.98
C HIS A 107 5.71 13.62 -21.91
N ARG A 108 4.87 12.59 -22.09
CA ARG A 108 3.92 12.15 -21.07
C ARG A 108 4.65 11.75 -19.78
N ILE A 109 5.68 10.93 -19.89
CA ILE A 109 6.47 10.48 -18.73
C ILE A 109 7.15 11.66 -18.07
N ASP A 110 7.84 12.50 -18.85
CA ASP A 110 8.56 13.68 -18.33
C ASP A 110 7.62 14.65 -17.59
N THR A 111 6.45 14.91 -18.17
CA THR A 111 5.43 15.78 -17.57
C THR A 111 4.93 15.21 -16.24
N LEU A 112 4.63 13.90 -16.20
CA LEU A 112 4.23 13.24 -14.94
C LEU A 112 5.34 13.33 -13.90
N VAL A 113 6.60 13.05 -14.28
CA VAL A 113 7.75 13.11 -13.38
C VAL A 113 7.93 14.51 -12.78
N ILE A 114 7.79 15.57 -13.58
CA ILE A 114 7.85 16.96 -13.10
C ILE A 114 6.77 17.23 -12.05
N HIS A 115 5.53 16.84 -12.34
CA HIS A 115 4.39 17.02 -11.44
C HIS A 115 4.55 16.26 -10.12
N TYR A 116 5.00 14.99 -10.16
CA TYR A 116 5.31 14.22 -8.95
C TYR A 116 6.51 14.78 -8.19
N GLY A 117 7.53 15.28 -8.91
CA GLY A 117 8.70 15.94 -8.33
C GLY A 117 8.33 17.19 -7.54
N ASP A 118 7.50 18.07 -8.12
CA ASP A 118 6.97 19.27 -7.44
C ASP A 118 6.13 18.90 -6.21
N TRP A 119 5.25 17.88 -6.32
CA TRP A 119 4.48 17.39 -5.17
C TRP A 119 5.37 16.92 -4.02
N ASN A 120 6.44 16.18 -4.32
CA ASN A 120 7.40 15.74 -3.32
C ASN A 120 8.20 16.91 -2.74
N TRP A 121 8.66 17.83 -3.58
CA TRP A 121 9.37 19.04 -3.16
C TRP A 121 8.54 19.85 -2.16
N ARG A 122 7.25 20.09 -2.43
CA ARG A 122 6.36 20.86 -1.54
C ARG A 122 6.21 20.26 -0.15
N LYS A 123 6.37 18.94 0.01
CA LYS A 123 6.38 18.28 1.33
C LYS A 123 7.65 18.58 2.13
N THR A 124 8.74 18.93 1.45
CA THR A 124 10.03 19.26 2.05
C THR A 124 10.24 20.75 2.25
N VAL A 125 9.53 21.60 1.49
CA VAL A 125 9.57 23.05 1.69
C VAL A 125 9.06 23.39 3.08
N GLY A 126 9.86 24.14 3.85
CA GLY A 126 9.51 24.54 5.21
C GLY A 126 9.89 23.53 6.30
N LEU A 127 10.37 22.33 5.92
CA LEU A 127 11.13 21.46 6.83
C LEU A 127 12.56 22.03 6.96
N GLY A 128 12.69 23.15 7.67
CA GLY A 128 13.99 23.67 8.09
C GLY A 128 14.62 22.79 9.17
N MET A 129 15.94 22.87 9.29
CA MET A 129 16.65 22.47 10.51
C MET A 129 16.27 23.40 11.66
#